data_AF-A0A934DQS7-F1
#
_entry.id   AF-A0A934DQS7-F1
#
_cell.length_a   1.000
_cell.length_b   1.000
_cell.length_c   1.000
_cell.angle_alpha   90.00
_cell.angle_beta   90.00
_cell.angle_gamma   90.00
#
_symmetry.space_group_name_H-M   'P 1'
#
loop_
_entity.id
_entity.type
_entity.pdbx_description
1 polymer ?
#
loop_
_entity_poly.entity_id
_entity_poly.type
_entity_poly.pdbx_seq_one_letter_code
_entity_poly.pdbx_strand_id
1 'polypeptide(L)'
;MLATLETIAKNNESYRSLFSGESLLRNNAGGSWARVLKKSFATTARCSDLEPDARIAYCRAFHCDLLRYGRSDVDQLLDARDHQGGYEDTHVVIGLLLVRDNGCYDPEVLDKHVAAVAETLLAAQRNDEEFSDLYAERVVCLYWAGFGGAVRPEWMDRIRRSQNADGGWGLRPGEPSHPHTTANAALALTYYLEGKPAQATFYPAFPE
;
A
#
# COMPACT_ATOMS: atom_id res chain seq x y z
N MET A 1 4.04 -3.05 21.67
CA MET A 1 3.47 -3.14 20.31
C MET A 1 1.95 -3.05 20.33
N LEU A 2 1.21 -3.97 20.98
CA LEU A 2 -0.22 -3.78 21.27
C LEU A 2 -0.48 -2.45 21.99
N ALA A 3 0.34 -2.12 23.00
CA ALA A 3 0.30 -0.81 23.65
C ALA A 3 0.60 0.37 22.70
N THR A 4 1.39 0.19 21.64
CA THR A 4 1.76 1.24 20.68
C THR A 4 0.63 1.49 19.68
N LEU A 5 0.06 0.42 19.11
CA LEU A 5 -1.10 0.50 18.23
C LEU A 5 -2.35 0.97 18.97
N GLU A 6 -2.56 0.53 20.21
CA GLU A 6 -3.61 1.07 21.07
C GLU A 6 -3.39 2.55 21.40
N THR A 7 -2.16 2.99 21.61
CA THR A 7 -1.84 4.41 21.87
C THR A 7 -2.11 5.27 20.63
N ILE A 8 -1.71 4.80 19.45
CA ILE A 8 -2.00 5.47 18.16
C ILE A 8 -3.52 5.55 17.93
N ALA A 9 -4.26 4.46 18.17
CA ALA A 9 -5.73 4.43 18.02
C ALA A 9 -6.46 5.26 19.09
N LYS A 10 -5.94 5.33 20.32
CA LYS A 10 -6.53 6.11 21.41
C LYS A 10 -6.35 7.62 21.23
N ASN A 11 -5.25 8.06 20.64
CA ASN A 11 -4.84 9.46 20.58
C ASN A 11 -5.17 10.18 19.26
N ASN A 12 -5.72 9.49 18.25
CA ASN A 12 -5.99 10.08 16.95
C ASN A 12 -7.43 9.80 16.50
N GLU A 13 -8.27 10.84 16.49
CA GLU A 13 -9.70 10.78 16.14
C GLU A 13 -9.96 10.19 14.75
N SER A 14 -9.07 10.43 13.80
CA SER A 14 -9.17 9.90 12.43
C SER A 14 -9.04 8.38 12.36
N TYR A 15 -8.37 7.75 13.34
CA TYR A 15 -8.22 6.28 13.40
C TYR A 15 -9.33 5.61 14.22
N ARG A 16 -10.00 6.34 15.12
CA ARG A 16 -11.13 5.77 15.89
C ARG A 16 -12.26 5.29 14.99
N SER A 17 -12.58 6.01 13.91
CA SER A 17 -13.65 5.62 13.00
C SER A 17 -13.33 4.35 12.20
N LEU A 18 -12.05 4.11 11.88
CA LEU A 18 -11.58 2.92 11.18
C LEU A 18 -11.62 1.65 12.05
N PHE A 19 -11.52 1.80 13.39
CA PHE A 19 -11.45 0.67 14.33
C PHE A 19 -12.62 0.58 15.32
N SER A 20 -13.59 1.52 15.29
CA SER A 20 -14.79 1.43 16.12
C SER A 20 -15.74 0.35 15.59
N GLY A 21 -15.86 -0.74 16.34
CA GLY A 21 -16.66 -1.93 16.03
C GLY A 21 -18.17 -1.74 15.89
N GLU A 22 -18.71 -0.53 16.06
CA GLU A 22 -20.16 -0.29 16.06
C GLU A 22 -20.77 -0.21 14.64
N SER A 23 -19.97 0.08 13.62
CA SER A 23 -20.39 -0.01 12.19
C SER A 23 -20.37 -1.46 11.65
N LEU A 24 -19.57 -2.33 12.29
CA LEU A 24 -19.26 -3.69 11.82
C LEU A 24 -20.36 -4.73 12.10
N LEU A 25 -21.32 -4.46 13.00
CA LEU A 25 -22.25 -5.47 13.50
C LEU A 25 -23.66 -5.47 12.86
N ARG A 26 -23.99 -4.53 11.97
CA ARG A 26 -25.39 -4.37 11.50
C ARG A 26 -25.77 -5.04 10.18
N ASN A 27 -24.83 -5.51 9.35
CA ASN A 27 -25.16 -6.06 8.03
C ASN A 27 -24.60 -7.46 7.85
N ASN A 28 -25.26 -8.43 8.48
CA ASN A 28 -24.92 -9.86 8.40
C ASN A 28 -26.04 -10.63 7.68
N ALA A 29 -26.19 -10.39 6.37
CA ALA A 29 -27.11 -11.13 5.52
C ALA A 29 -26.52 -11.37 4.12
N GLY A 30 -25.63 -12.36 4.00
CA GLY A 30 -25.47 -13.20 2.80
C GLY A 30 -24.90 -12.59 1.50
N GLY A 31 -24.53 -11.31 1.47
CA GLY A 31 -23.81 -10.70 0.35
C GLY A 31 -22.35 -10.44 0.72
N SER A 32 -21.39 -10.96 -0.07
CA SER A 32 -19.99 -10.56 0.06
C SER A 32 -19.92 -9.03 0.02
N TRP A 33 -19.45 -8.40 1.10
CA TRP A 33 -19.28 -6.95 1.25
C TRP A 33 -18.53 -6.32 0.07
N ALA A 34 -17.60 -7.08 -0.53
CA ALA A 34 -16.88 -6.69 -1.74
C ALA A 34 -17.84 -6.36 -2.91
N ARG A 35 -18.96 -7.09 -3.04
CA ARG A 35 -19.94 -6.88 -4.12
C ARG A 35 -20.77 -5.61 -3.94
N VAL A 36 -21.07 -5.22 -2.70
CA VAL A 36 -21.86 -4.01 -2.38
C VAL A 36 -20.99 -2.76 -2.49
N LEU A 37 -19.75 -2.80 -1.97
CA LEU A 37 -18.79 -1.71 -2.15
C LEU A 37 -18.39 -1.52 -3.62
N LYS A 38 -18.20 -2.61 -4.38
CA LYS A 38 -17.97 -2.55 -5.83
C LYS A 38 -19.08 -1.81 -6.57
N LYS A 39 -20.35 -2.04 -6.24
CA LYS A 39 -21.49 -1.38 -6.92
C LYS A 39 -21.60 0.12 -6.64
N SER A 40 -21.27 0.58 -5.44
CA SER A 40 -21.41 2.01 -5.07
C SER A 40 -20.32 2.91 -5.66
N PHE A 41 -19.17 2.35 -6.02
CA PHE A 41 -18.08 3.09 -6.69
C PHE A 41 -18.03 2.90 -8.21
N ALA A 42 -18.59 1.80 -8.73
CA ALA A 42 -18.51 1.44 -10.15
C ALA A 42 -19.59 2.07 -11.04
N THR A 43 -19.83 3.37 -10.93
CA THR A 43 -20.35 4.08 -12.11
C THR A 43 -19.17 4.37 -13.03
N THR A 44 -19.11 3.68 -14.17
CA THR A 44 -18.16 3.85 -15.29
C THR A 44 -17.77 5.30 -15.55
N ALA A 45 -18.73 6.23 -15.40
CA ALA A 45 -18.52 7.67 -15.53
C ALA A 45 -17.36 8.20 -14.68
N ARG A 46 -17.19 7.75 -13.44
CA ARG A 46 -16.19 8.33 -12.52
C ARG A 46 -14.75 7.97 -12.86
N CYS A 47 -14.49 6.80 -13.45
CA CYS A 47 -13.11 6.46 -13.84
C CYS A 47 -12.67 7.22 -15.09
N SER A 48 -13.59 7.49 -16.03
CA SER A 48 -13.30 8.28 -17.24
C SER A 48 -13.17 9.78 -16.97
N ASP A 49 -13.71 10.25 -15.84
CA ASP A 49 -13.60 11.64 -15.40
C ASP A 49 -12.28 11.94 -14.66
N LEU A 50 -11.46 10.92 -14.40
CA LEU A 50 -10.08 11.11 -13.94
C LEU A 50 -9.24 11.57 -15.15
N GLU A 51 -8.40 12.58 -14.94
CA GLU A 51 -7.38 13.00 -15.93
C GLU A 51 -6.55 11.77 -16.40
N PRO A 52 -5.99 11.76 -17.61
CA PRO A 52 -5.43 10.57 -18.28
C PRO A 52 -4.08 10.11 -17.72
N ASP A 53 -4.01 9.91 -16.40
CA ASP A 53 -2.85 9.48 -15.64
C ASP A 53 -3.05 8.05 -15.08
N ALA A 54 -2.08 7.62 -14.26
CA ALA A 54 -2.11 6.33 -13.57
C ALA A 54 -3.41 6.07 -12.77
N ARG A 55 -4.19 7.10 -12.43
CA ARG A 55 -5.45 6.98 -11.67
C ARG A 55 -6.53 6.27 -12.46
N ILE A 56 -6.60 6.46 -13.78
CA ILE A 56 -7.51 5.68 -14.62
C ILE A 56 -7.16 4.20 -14.52
N ALA A 57 -5.87 3.87 -14.58
CA ALA A 57 -5.42 2.49 -14.50
C ALA A 57 -5.65 1.88 -13.11
N TYR A 58 -5.47 2.61 -12.01
CA TYR A 58 -5.88 2.12 -10.68
C TYR A 58 -7.39 1.88 -10.60
N CYS A 59 -8.21 2.82 -11.10
CA CYS A 59 -9.66 2.70 -11.09
C CYS A 59 -10.13 1.47 -11.89
N ARG A 60 -9.52 1.23 -13.06
CA ARG A 60 -9.77 0.03 -13.87
C ARG A 60 -9.31 -1.24 -13.17
N ALA A 61 -8.20 -1.22 -12.43
CA ALA A 61 -7.73 -2.38 -11.68
C ALA A 61 -8.74 -2.79 -10.58
N PHE A 62 -9.29 -1.82 -9.84
CA PHE A 62 -10.31 -2.09 -8.81
C PHE A 62 -11.64 -2.62 -9.37
N HIS A 63 -11.95 -2.26 -10.60
CA HIS A 63 -13.22 -2.56 -11.24
C HIS A 63 -13.05 -3.43 -12.48
N CYS A 64 -12.03 -4.28 -12.55
CA CYS A 64 -11.72 -5.00 -13.79
C CYS A 64 -12.76 -6.07 -14.17
N ASP A 65 -13.62 -6.44 -13.22
CA ASP A 65 -14.82 -7.24 -13.44
C ASP A 65 -15.91 -6.50 -14.23
N LEU A 66 -15.87 -5.17 -14.23
CA LEU A 66 -16.82 -4.28 -14.90
C LEU A 66 -16.19 -3.51 -16.07
N LEU A 67 -14.92 -3.15 -15.93
CA LEU A 67 -14.11 -2.42 -16.88
C LEU A 67 -13.08 -3.39 -17.44
N ARG A 68 -13.03 -3.60 -18.75
CA ARG A 68 -11.97 -4.45 -19.33
C ARG A 68 -10.61 -3.85 -18.97
N TYR A 69 -9.72 -4.68 -18.43
CA TYR A 69 -8.33 -4.33 -18.18
C TYR A 69 -7.48 -4.95 -19.29
N GLY A 70 -6.71 -4.13 -20.00
CA GLY A 70 -5.94 -4.55 -21.16
C GLY A 70 -4.49 -4.10 -21.11
N ARG A 71 -3.76 -4.48 -22.16
CA ARG A 71 -2.34 -4.15 -22.29
C ARG A 71 -2.07 -2.65 -22.21
N SER A 72 -2.91 -1.83 -22.83
CA SER A 72 -2.77 -0.37 -22.79
C SER A 72 -2.88 0.20 -21.38
N ASP A 73 -3.62 -0.43 -20.47
CA ASP A 73 -3.73 0.00 -19.07
C ASP A 73 -2.45 -0.34 -18.29
N VAL A 74 -1.88 -1.52 -18.55
CA VAL A 74 -0.57 -1.90 -18.01
C VAL A 74 0.52 -0.96 -18.52
N ASP A 75 0.54 -0.67 -19.82
CA ASP A 75 1.52 0.24 -20.42
C ASP A 75 1.40 1.65 -19.78
N GLN A 76 0.18 2.16 -19.57
CA GLN A 76 -0.04 3.44 -18.87
C GLN A 76 0.47 3.45 -17.42
N LEU A 77 0.29 2.35 -16.66
CA LEU A 77 0.89 2.24 -15.33
C LEU A 77 2.42 2.28 -15.42
N LEU A 78 3.00 1.54 -16.36
CA LEU A 78 4.45 1.46 -16.49
C LEU A 78 5.07 2.77 -17.00
N ASP A 79 4.37 3.52 -17.84
CA ASP A 79 4.81 4.82 -18.34
C ASP A 79 4.81 5.91 -17.24
N ALA A 80 4.06 5.70 -16.14
CA ALA A 80 4.05 6.63 -15.01
C ALA A 80 5.33 6.56 -14.15
N ARG A 81 6.17 5.53 -14.33
CA ARG A 81 7.38 5.32 -13.54
C ARG A 81 8.38 6.46 -13.71
N ASP A 82 9.03 6.85 -12.61
CA ASP A 82 10.20 7.74 -12.65
C ASP A 82 11.53 6.99 -12.78
N HIS A 83 11.51 5.66 -12.59
CA HIS A 83 12.67 4.76 -12.63
C HIS A 83 13.78 5.10 -11.64
N GLN A 84 13.46 5.86 -10.59
CA GLN A 84 14.40 6.31 -9.57
C GLN A 84 14.02 5.79 -8.18
N GLY A 85 12.96 4.98 -8.10
CA GLY A 85 12.38 4.50 -6.85
C GLY A 85 11.71 5.63 -6.09
N GLY A 86 11.18 6.64 -6.78
CA GLY A 86 10.42 7.71 -6.16
C GLY A 86 8.99 7.30 -5.82
N TYR A 87 8.16 8.30 -5.54
CA TYR A 87 6.73 8.10 -5.25
C TYR A 87 5.99 7.45 -6.41
N GLU A 88 6.35 7.76 -7.66
CA GLU A 88 5.65 7.16 -8.79
C GLU A 88 5.93 5.66 -8.88
N ASP A 89 7.17 5.22 -8.64
CA ASP A 89 7.51 3.79 -8.62
C ASP A 89 6.80 3.03 -7.47
N THR A 90 6.59 3.65 -6.29
CA THR A 90 5.81 3.00 -5.21
C THR A 90 4.34 2.83 -5.59
N HIS A 91 3.75 3.83 -6.23
CA HIS A 91 2.37 3.74 -6.70
C HIS A 91 2.24 2.70 -7.82
N VAL A 92 3.17 2.67 -8.77
CA VAL A 92 3.16 1.70 -9.87
C VAL A 92 3.23 0.27 -9.34
N VAL A 93 4.09 -0.05 -8.37
CA VAL A 93 4.11 -1.40 -7.80
C VAL A 93 2.79 -1.75 -7.11
N ILE A 94 2.18 -0.81 -6.37
CA ILE A 94 0.85 -1.00 -5.78
C ILE A 94 -0.20 -1.30 -6.87
N GLY A 95 -0.16 -0.58 -7.99
CA GLY A 95 -1.05 -0.79 -9.13
C GLY A 95 -0.92 -2.17 -9.74
N LEU A 96 0.30 -2.59 -10.03
CA LEU A 96 0.58 -3.92 -10.57
C LEU A 96 0.10 -5.02 -9.63
N LEU A 97 0.31 -4.86 -8.32
CA LEU A 97 -0.18 -5.79 -7.30
C LEU A 97 -1.71 -5.83 -7.27
N LEU A 98 -2.40 -4.68 -7.37
CA LEU A 98 -3.86 -4.63 -7.45
C LEU A 98 -4.40 -5.32 -8.69
N VAL A 99 -3.79 -5.10 -9.86
CA VAL A 99 -4.18 -5.76 -11.13
C VAL A 99 -3.99 -7.27 -11.02
N ARG A 100 -2.87 -7.71 -10.43
CA ARG A 100 -2.54 -9.12 -10.24
C ARG A 100 -3.53 -9.80 -9.30
N ASP A 101 -3.72 -9.23 -8.11
CA ASP A 101 -4.51 -9.84 -7.05
C ASP A 101 -6.02 -9.85 -7.38
N ASN A 102 -6.48 -8.95 -8.27
CA ASN A 102 -7.84 -8.98 -8.81
C ASN A 102 -7.97 -9.87 -10.07
N GLY A 103 -6.90 -10.51 -10.54
CA GLY A 103 -6.91 -11.41 -11.71
C GLY A 103 -7.24 -10.70 -13.02
N CYS A 104 -6.89 -9.41 -13.12
CA CYS A 104 -7.28 -8.56 -14.24
C CYS A 104 -6.39 -8.72 -15.48
N TYR A 105 -5.20 -9.31 -15.33
CA TYR A 105 -4.22 -9.45 -16.39
C TYR A 105 -3.32 -10.68 -16.15
N ASP A 106 -2.46 -11.00 -17.13
CA ASP A 106 -1.56 -12.15 -17.06
C ASP A 106 -0.58 -12.03 -15.87
N PRO A 107 -0.64 -12.94 -14.88
CA PRO A 107 0.20 -12.86 -13.69
C PRO A 107 1.70 -12.99 -13.99
N GLU A 108 2.10 -13.77 -15.01
CA GLU A 108 3.52 -13.92 -15.34
C GLU A 108 4.12 -12.62 -15.91
N VAL A 109 3.31 -11.85 -16.64
CA VAL A 109 3.71 -10.54 -17.14
C VAL A 109 3.79 -9.54 -15.98
N LEU A 110 2.78 -9.50 -15.12
CA LEU A 110 2.74 -8.60 -13.98
C LEU A 110 3.89 -8.87 -13.00
N ASP A 111 4.17 -10.13 -12.67
CA ASP A 111 5.23 -10.48 -11.72
C ASP A 111 6.61 -10.05 -12.20
N LYS A 112 6.88 -10.11 -13.52
CA LYS A 112 8.11 -9.56 -14.11
C LYS A 112 8.22 -8.05 -13.89
N HIS A 113 7.12 -7.31 -14.06
CA HIS A 113 7.11 -5.87 -13.85
C HIS A 113 7.19 -5.50 -12.36
N VAL A 114 6.49 -6.22 -11.49
CA VAL A 114 6.59 -6.06 -10.02
C VAL A 114 8.03 -6.25 -9.58
N ALA A 115 8.69 -7.33 -10.01
CA ALA A 115 10.09 -7.58 -9.69
C ALA A 115 11.02 -6.46 -10.19
N ALA A 116 10.81 -5.98 -11.43
CA ALA A 116 11.62 -4.90 -11.99
C ALA A 116 11.46 -3.56 -11.22
N VAL A 117 10.25 -3.22 -10.80
CA VAL A 117 10.00 -2.00 -10.01
C VAL A 117 10.55 -2.18 -8.59
N ALA A 118 10.36 -3.36 -7.97
CA ALA A 118 10.87 -3.66 -6.64
C ALA A 118 12.41 -3.57 -6.56
N GLU A 119 13.14 -4.01 -7.58
CA GLU A 119 14.59 -3.82 -7.65
C GLU A 119 14.99 -2.33 -7.71
N THR A 120 14.23 -1.51 -8.43
CA THR A 120 14.42 -0.04 -8.43
C THR A 120 14.18 0.54 -7.04
N LEU A 121 13.08 0.18 -6.37
CA LEU A 121 12.79 0.61 -5.00
C LEU A 121 13.87 0.17 -4.02
N LEU A 122 14.37 -1.06 -4.16
CA LEU A 122 15.42 -1.62 -3.33
C LEU A 122 16.74 -0.87 -3.50
N ALA A 123 17.11 -0.52 -4.73
CA ALA A 123 18.28 0.29 -5.02
C ALA A 123 18.16 1.70 -4.41
N ALA A 124 17.01 2.36 -4.57
CA ALA A 124 16.74 3.66 -3.96
C ALA A 124 16.82 3.59 -2.42
N GLN A 125 16.17 2.59 -1.81
CA GLN A 125 16.17 2.39 -0.37
C GLN A 125 17.58 2.15 0.22
N ARG A 126 18.46 1.46 -0.51
CA ARG A 126 19.85 1.25 -0.10
C ARG A 126 20.67 2.54 -0.05
N ASN A 127 20.36 3.49 -0.92
CA ASN A 127 21.07 4.75 -1.04
C ASN A 127 20.42 5.88 -0.23
N ASP A 128 19.23 5.65 0.33
CA ASP A 128 18.55 6.63 1.16
C ASP A 128 19.10 6.61 2.59
N GLU A 129 19.71 7.71 3.01
CA GLU A 129 20.37 7.85 4.30
C GLU A 129 19.47 8.48 5.38
N GLU A 130 18.35 9.07 4.97
CA GLU A 130 17.45 9.83 5.85
C GLU A 130 16.06 9.17 5.93
N PHE A 131 15.38 9.38 7.05
CA PHE A 131 13.99 8.96 7.17
C PHE A 131 13.08 9.96 6.48
N SER A 132 12.08 9.46 5.77
CA SER A 132 10.98 10.24 5.20
C SER A 132 9.73 9.38 5.08
N ASP A 133 8.61 9.99 4.70
CA ASP A 133 7.39 9.28 4.29
C ASP A 133 7.66 8.23 3.20
N LEU A 134 8.35 8.64 2.12
CA LEU A 134 8.76 7.76 1.04
C LEU A 134 9.67 6.63 1.52
N TYR A 135 10.58 6.91 2.46
CA TYR A 135 11.44 5.89 3.05
C TYR A 135 10.64 4.73 3.68
N ALA A 136 9.60 5.06 4.46
CA ALA A 136 8.74 4.07 5.07
C ALA A 136 7.87 3.35 4.01
N GLU A 137 7.33 4.09 3.05
CA GLU A 137 6.50 3.55 1.97
C GLU A 137 7.25 2.54 1.09
N ARG A 138 8.50 2.84 0.71
CA ARG A 138 9.33 1.90 -0.05
C ARG A 138 9.48 0.57 0.67
N VAL A 139 9.73 0.58 1.98
CA VAL A 139 9.86 -0.66 2.75
C VAL A 139 8.57 -1.48 2.71
N VAL A 140 7.42 -0.84 2.91
CA VAL A 140 6.11 -1.51 2.85
C VAL A 140 5.90 -2.12 1.45
N CYS A 141 6.18 -1.36 0.40
CA CYS A 141 6.09 -1.82 -0.99
C CYS A 141 7.02 -3.02 -1.26
N LEU A 142 8.22 -3.04 -0.70
CA LEU A 142 9.13 -4.19 -0.82
C LEU A 142 8.54 -5.45 -0.19
N TYR A 143 7.91 -5.36 1.00
CA TYR A 143 7.22 -6.51 1.60
C TYR A 143 6.04 -6.99 0.75
N TRP A 144 5.24 -6.07 0.21
CA TRP A 144 4.10 -6.41 -0.65
C TRP A 144 4.51 -7.01 -2.00
N ALA A 145 5.65 -6.57 -2.55
CA ALA A 145 6.22 -7.12 -3.77
C ALA A 145 6.93 -8.47 -3.57
N GLY A 146 7.05 -8.97 -2.33
CA GLY A 146 7.72 -10.23 -2.01
C GLY A 146 9.23 -10.13 -1.79
N PHE A 147 9.75 -8.91 -1.60
CA PHE A 147 11.17 -8.59 -1.39
C PHE A 147 11.49 -8.31 0.09
N GLY A 148 10.63 -8.73 1.02
CA GLY A 148 10.81 -8.53 2.46
C GLY A 148 12.13 -9.11 2.99
N GLY A 149 12.60 -10.22 2.43
CA GLY A 149 13.90 -10.82 2.79
C GLY A 149 15.13 -9.95 2.48
N ALA A 150 14.98 -8.90 1.65
CA ALA A 150 16.05 -7.94 1.35
C ALA A 150 16.03 -6.72 2.29
N VAL A 151 14.99 -6.57 3.13
CA VAL A 151 14.86 -5.48 4.10
C VAL A 151 15.87 -5.66 5.22
N ARG A 152 16.61 -4.60 5.52
CA ARG A 152 17.75 -4.66 6.44
C ARG A 152 17.41 -4.15 7.84
N PRO A 153 18.05 -4.68 8.91
CA PRO A 153 17.84 -4.21 10.28
C PRO A 153 18.07 -2.71 10.44
N GLU A 154 19.09 -2.15 9.78
CA GLU A 154 19.46 -0.74 9.91
C GLU A 154 18.36 0.20 9.40
N TRP A 155 17.56 -0.26 8.42
CA TRP A 155 16.43 0.50 7.92
C TRP A 155 15.34 0.62 8.99
N MET A 156 15.11 -0.45 9.75
CA MET A 156 14.11 -0.49 10.79
C MET A 156 14.54 0.35 12.00
N ASP A 157 15.84 0.32 12.32
CA ASP A 157 16.40 1.23 13.32
C ASP A 157 16.29 2.70 12.92
N ARG A 158 16.39 3.02 11.63
CA ARG A 158 16.13 4.37 11.14
C ARG A 158 14.67 4.77 11.36
N ILE A 159 13.71 3.95 10.91
CA ILE A 159 12.28 4.20 11.13
C ILE A 159 11.99 4.37 12.63
N ARG A 160 12.46 3.45 13.48
CA ARG A 160 12.23 3.48 14.92
C ARG A 160 12.78 4.76 15.59
N ARG A 161 13.98 5.20 15.20
CA ARG A 161 14.60 6.41 15.78
C ARG A 161 13.91 7.70 15.37
N SER A 162 13.16 7.69 14.27
CA SER A 162 12.39 8.85 13.78
C SER A 162 10.98 8.94 14.36
N GLN A 163 10.61 8.05 15.28
CA GLN A 163 9.30 8.09 15.95
C GLN A 163 9.20 9.29 16.91
N ASN A 164 8.09 10.01 16.82
CA ASN A 164 7.76 11.11 17.72
C ASN A 164 7.35 10.60 19.12
N ALA A 165 7.32 11.50 20.10
CA ALA A 165 6.94 11.17 21.48
C ALA A 165 5.48 10.68 21.63
N ASP A 166 4.60 11.03 20.68
CA ASP A 166 3.21 10.56 20.62
C ASP A 166 3.06 9.15 20.02
N GLY A 167 4.17 8.56 19.55
CA GLY A 167 4.21 7.25 18.90
C GLY A 167 3.97 7.29 17.38
N GLY A 168 3.75 8.47 16.79
CA GLY A 168 3.58 8.65 15.35
C GLY A 168 4.87 9.02 14.62
N TRP A 169 4.75 9.26 13.32
CA TRP A 169 5.84 9.74 12.45
C TRP A 169 5.35 10.88 11.57
N GLY A 170 6.11 11.97 11.51
CA GLY A 170 5.90 13.04 10.53
C GLY A 170 6.43 12.68 9.14
N LEU A 171 6.22 13.54 8.15
CA LEU A 171 6.76 13.33 6.79
C LEU A 171 8.30 13.31 6.81
N ARG A 172 8.90 14.02 7.77
CA ARG A 172 10.32 14.03 8.11
C ARG A 172 10.52 13.98 9.64
N PRO A 173 11.72 13.63 10.13
CA PRO A 173 12.00 13.61 11.57
C PRO A 173 11.75 14.97 12.23
N GLY A 174 11.05 14.96 13.36
CA GLY A 174 10.75 16.16 14.15
C GLY A 174 9.51 16.95 13.69
N GLU A 175 8.91 16.61 12.55
CA GLU A 175 7.62 17.17 12.14
C GLU A 175 6.46 16.52 12.91
N PRO A 176 5.29 17.21 13.03
CA PRO A 176 4.09 16.61 13.61
C PRO A 176 3.70 15.30 12.91
N SER A 177 3.15 14.35 13.68
CA SER A 177 2.77 13.04 13.16
C SER A 177 1.75 13.14 12.02
N HIS A 178 2.08 12.52 10.89
CA HIS A 178 1.24 12.45 9.72
C HIS A 178 0.60 11.06 9.61
N PRO A 179 -0.72 10.95 9.35
CA PRO A 179 -1.40 9.65 9.32
C PRO A 179 -0.77 8.66 8.34
N HIS A 180 -0.49 9.09 7.10
CA HIS A 180 0.07 8.23 6.06
C HIS A 180 1.43 7.64 6.46
N THR A 181 2.37 8.50 6.87
CA THR A 181 3.71 8.09 7.28
C THR A 181 3.68 7.22 8.52
N THR A 182 2.79 7.54 9.47
CA THR A 182 2.59 6.74 10.67
C THR A 182 2.12 5.34 10.33
N ALA A 183 1.16 5.19 9.41
CA ALA A 183 0.67 3.89 8.97
C ALA A 183 1.78 3.08 8.27
N ASN A 184 2.52 3.70 7.34
CA ASN A 184 3.60 3.04 6.62
C ASN A 184 4.74 2.61 7.56
N ALA A 185 5.17 3.49 8.46
CA ALA A 185 6.21 3.19 9.44
C ALA A 185 5.78 2.05 10.39
N ALA A 186 4.55 2.09 10.89
CA ALA A 186 4.01 1.04 11.75
C ALA A 186 3.90 -0.32 11.03
N LEU A 187 3.45 -0.33 9.77
CA LEU A 187 3.38 -1.54 8.94
C LEU A 187 4.77 -2.11 8.65
N ALA A 188 5.72 -1.27 8.24
CA ALA A 188 7.10 -1.70 7.98
C ALA A 188 7.73 -2.39 9.20
N LEU A 189 7.60 -1.78 10.38
CA LEU A 189 8.08 -2.36 11.64
C LEU A 189 7.36 -3.67 11.99
N THR A 190 6.04 -3.74 11.77
CA THR A 190 5.25 -4.94 12.03
C THR A 190 5.71 -6.10 11.14
N TYR A 191 5.84 -5.87 9.83
CA TYR A 191 6.27 -6.90 8.89
C TYR A 191 7.67 -7.43 9.19
N TYR A 192 8.59 -6.54 9.58
CA TYR A 192 9.93 -6.94 9.99
C TYR A 192 9.93 -7.79 11.26
N LEU A 193 9.17 -7.40 12.28
CA LEU A 193 9.09 -8.13 13.55
C LEU A 193 8.41 -9.50 13.41
N GLU A 194 7.45 -9.63 12.50
CA GLU A 194 6.82 -10.91 12.17
C GLU A 194 7.72 -11.82 11.32
N GLY A 195 8.88 -11.33 10.87
CA GLY A 195 9.82 -12.08 10.04
C GLY A 195 9.24 -12.48 8.68
N LYS A 196 8.28 -11.71 8.16
CA LYS A 196 7.56 -12.07 6.94
C LYS A 196 8.45 -11.85 5.70
N PRO A 197 8.83 -12.91 4.95
CA PRO A 197 9.62 -12.72 3.74
C PRO A 197 8.82 -12.03 2.63
N ALA A 198 7.49 -12.13 2.69
CA ALA A 198 6.51 -11.53 1.79
C ALA A 198 5.15 -11.45 2.52
N GLN A 199 4.26 -10.53 2.11
CA GLN A 199 2.82 -10.69 2.37
C GLN A 199 2.21 -11.57 1.27
N ALA A 200 1.34 -12.51 1.66
CA ALA A 200 0.73 -13.47 0.74
C ALA A 200 -0.19 -12.80 -0.29
N THR A 201 -0.83 -11.67 0.08
CA THR A 201 -1.81 -10.95 -0.73
C THR A 201 -1.91 -9.49 -0.27
N PHE A 202 -2.22 -8.57 -1.17
CA PHE A 202 -2.52 -7.17 -0.85
C PHE A 202 -3.72 -7.05 0.10
N TYR A 203 -4.69 -7.95 -0.04
CA TYR A 203 -5.80 -8.10 0.90
C TYR A 203 -5.39 -9.03 2.03
N PRO A 204 -5.37 -8.60 3.30
CA PRO A 204 -5.22 -9.55 4.40
C PRO A 204 -6.34 -10.58 4.29
N ALA A 205 -5.99 -11.87 4.30
CA ALA A 205 -6.98 -12.91 4.46
C ALA A 205 -7.64 -12.69 5.84
N PHE A 206 -8.85 -12.16 5.86
CA PHE A 206 -9.63 -12.15 7.09
C PHE A 206 -10.03 -13.60 7.36
N PRO A 207 -9.75 -14.13 8.57
CA PRO A 207 -10.27 -15.43 8.94
C PRO A 207 -11.80 -15.41 8.81
N GLU A 208 -12.36 -16.44 8.17
CA GLU A 208 -13.82 -16.65 8.05
C GLU A 208 -14.49 -16.76 9.42
#